data_AF-A0A2R6QEQ9-F1
#
_entry.id   AF-A0A2R6QEQ9-F1
#
_cell.length_a   1.000
_cell.length_b   1.000
_cell.length_c   1.000
_cell.angle_alpha   90.00
_cell.angle_beta   90.00
_cell.angle_gamma   90.00
#
_symmetry.space_group_name_H-M   'P 1'
#
loop_
_entity.id
_entity.type
_entity.pdbx_description
1 polymer ?
#
loop_
_entity_poly.entity_id
_entity_poly.type
_entity_poly.pdbx_seq_one_letter_code
_entity_poly.pdbx_strand_id
1 'polypeptide(L)' 'MLIRLLQRVSDIRLVQEVNPEAVPPLGFAESKGSDGTDKVFFKNHLTMYVKGGVWLKMNEVAAADV' A
#
# COMPACT_ATOMS: atom_id res chain seq x y z
N MET A 1 -11.87 7.56 -14.00
CA MET A 1 -11.37 8.73 -13.22
C MET A 1 -10.02 8.49 -12.54
N LEU A 2 -9.68 7.28 -12.08
CA LEU A 2 -8.43 7.01 -11.35
C LEU A 2 -7.15 7.39 -12.11
N ILE A 3 -7.08 7.12 -13.41
CA ILE A 3 -5.90 7.46 -14.24
C ILE A 3 -5.59 8.96 -14.18
N ARG A 4 -6.62 9.83 -14.23
CA ARG A 4 -6.45 11.29 -14.15
C ARG A 4 -6.01 11.78 -12.77
N LEU A 5 -6.33 11.02 -11.71
CA LEU A 5 -5.83 11.30 -10.37
C LEU A 5 -4.35 10.91 -10.26
N LEU A 6 -4.00 9.69 -10.71
CA LEU A 6 -2.63 9.19 -10.63
C LEU A 6 -1.65 10.01 -11.48
N GLN A 7 -2.11 10.57 -12.61
CA GLN A 7 -1.30 11.48 -13.44
C GLN A 7 -0.87 12.78 -12.72
N ARG A 8 -1.54 13.17 -11.63
CA ARG A 8 -1.20 14.38 -10.84
C ARG A 8 -0.22 14.08 -9.71
N VAL A 9 0.17 12.82 -9.52
CA VAL A 9 1.03 12.39 -8.42
C VAL A 9 2.40 12.00 -8.97
N SER A 10 3.48 12.55 -8.41
CA SER A 10 4.86 12.27 -8.79
C SER A 10 5.48 11.11 -8.00
N ASP A 11 5.00 10.87 -6.78
CA ASP A 11 5.53 9.87 -5.86
C ASP A 11 4.41 9.33 -4.96
N ILE A 12 4.35 8.00 -4.80
CA ILE A 12 3.40 7.30 -3.94
C ILE A 12 4.20 6.43 -2.97
N ARG A 13 4.00 6.63 -1.67
CA ARG A 13 4.67 5.86 -0.62
C ARG A 13 3.66 5.23 0.32
N LEU A 14 3.90 3.96 0.64
CA LEU A 14 3.19 3.25 1.69
C LEU A 14 3.57 3.83 3.06
N VAL A 15 2.57 4.08 3.90
CA VAL A 15 2.72 4.65 5.25
C VAL A 15 2.18 3.63 6.24
N GLN A 16 3.07 2.77 6.76
CA GLN A 16 2.68 1.66 7.64
C GLN A 16 2.39 2.13 9.07
N GLU A 17 3.02 3.22 9.50
CA GLU A 17 2.87 3.78 10.84
C GLU A 17 1.44 4.22 11.18
N VAL A 18 0.62 4.50 10.16
CA VAL A 18 -0.79 4.89 10.33
C VAL A 18 -1.71 3.67 10.50
N ASN A 19 -1.31 2.50 10.01
CA ASN A 19 -2.07 1.25 10.21
C ASN A 19 -1.14 0.08 10.58
N PRO A 20 -0.68 0.00 11.84
CA PRO A 20 0.18 -1.09 12.30
C PRO A 20 -0.45 -2.48 12.19
N GLU A 21 -1.79 -2.59 12.23
CA GLU A 21 -2.49 -3.87 12.07
C GLU A 21 -2.35 -4.48 10.66
N ALA A 22 -2.04 -3.64 9.67
CA ALA A 22 -1.77 -4.08 8.30
C ALA A 22 -0.32 -4.53 8.10
N VAL A 23 0.57 -4.36 9.08
CA VAL A 23 1.96 -4.82 8.96
C VAL A 23 2.01 -6.34 9.07
N PRO A 24 2.74 -7.03 8.18
CA PRO A 24 2.94 -8.48 8.30
C PRO A 24 3.53 -8.88 9.66
N PRO A 25 3.01 -9.94 10.29
CA PRO A 25 3.56 -10.43 11.55
C PRO A 25 4.97 -11.01 11.36
N LEU A 26 5.70 -11.14 12.46
CA LEU A 26 7.04 -11.76 12.46
C LEU A 26 6.95 -13.20 11.91
N GLY A 27 7.87 -13.56 11.01
CA GLY A 27 7.89 -14.88 10.35
C GLY A 27 6.98 -14.99 9.12
N PHE A 28 6.22 -13.95 8.77
CA PHE A 28 5.41 -13.95 7.55
C PHE A 28 6.25 -14.14 6.28
N ALA A 29 7.47 -13.58 6.28
CA ALA A 29 8.40 -13.71 5.16
C ALA A 29 8.87 -15.15 4.89
N GLU A 30 8.74 -16.04 5.87
CA GLU A 30 9.09 -17.46 5.76
C GLU A 30 7.86 -18.33 5.50
N SER A 31 6.67 -17.72 5.39
CA SER A 31 5.43 -18.45 5.17
C SER A 31 5.37 -19.02 3.76
N LYS A 32 4.84 -20.25 3.62
CA LYS A 32 4.70 -20.92 2.30
C LYS A 32 3.82 -20.14 1.30
N GLY A 33 3.04 -19.18 1.76
CA GLY A 33 2.08 -18.42 0.97
C GLY A 33 2.55 -17.02 0.56
N SER A 34 3.72 -16.58 1.02
CA SER A 34 4.30 -15.27 0.68
C SER A 34 5.72 -15.48 0.14
N ASP A 35 6.15 -14.61 -0.78
CA ASP A 35 7.55 -14.52 -1.20
C ASP A 35 8.41 -13.68 -0.23
N GLY A 36 7.79 -13.22 0.86
CA GLY A 36 8.39 -12.38 1.89
C GLY A 36 8.66 -10.95 1.48
N THR A 37 8.15 -10.52 0.33
CA THR A 37 8.24 -9.12 -0.12
C THR A 37 6.98 -8.32 0.20
N ASP A 38 5.91 -9.00 0.61
CA ASP A 38 4.65 -8.38 1.02
C ASP A 38 4.87 -7.39 2.15
N LYS A 39 4.46 -6.14 1.92
CA LYS A 39 4.50 -5.07 2.92
C LYS A 39 3.19 -4.93 3.68
N VAL A 40 2.16 -5.70 3.33
CA VAL A 40 0.85 -5.65 3.99
C VAL A 40 0.33 -7.06 4.25
N PHE A 41 -0.35 -7.24 5.37
CA PHE A 41 -0.96 -8.50 5.74
C PHE A 41 -2.37 -8.61 5.14
N PHE A 42 -2.50 -9.45 4.11
CA PHE A 42 -3.78 -9.72 3.49
C PHE A 42 -4.62 -10.68 4.33
N LYS A 43 -5.89 -10.32 4.51
CA LYS A 43 -6.92 -11.22 5.03
C LYS A 43 -7.77 -11.71 3.87
N ASN A 44 -8.26 -12.93 3.99
CA ASN A 44 -9.16 -13.52 3.02
C ASN A 44 -10.37 -14.08 3.76
N HIS A 45 -11.56 -13.56 3.47
CA HIS A 45 -12.83 -14.13 3.94
C HIS A 45 -13.61 -14.63 2.73
N LEU A 46 -14.35 -13.72 2.08
CA LEU A 46 -14.97 -13.98 0.76
C LEU A 46 -14.13 -13.39 -0.38
N THR A 47 -13.49 -12.24 -0.12
CA THR A 47 -12.52 -11.59 -1.00
C THR A 47 -11.26 -11.24 -0.22
N MET A 48 -10.15 -11.08 -0.92
CA MET A 48 -8.89 -10.62 -0.34
C MET A 48 -8.97 -9.13 -0.02
N TYR A 49 -8.56 -8.75 1.19
CA TYR A 49 -8.54 -7.35 1.63
C TYR A 49 -7.44 -7.11 2.68
N VAL A 50 -7.09 -5.85 2.91
CA VAL A 50 -6.24 -5.44 4.05
C VAL A 50 -7.16 -4.82 5.11
N LYS A 51 -7.12 -5.36 6.34
CA LYS A 51 -7.95 -4.81 7.43
C LYS A 51 -7.52 -3.37 7.72
N GLY A 52 -8.48 -2.45 7.76
CA GLY A 52 -8.21 -1.02 7.94
C GLY A 52 -7.67 -0.31 6.68
N GLY A 53 -7.57 -1.01 5.55
CA GLY A 53 -7.11 -0.46 4.29
C GLY A 53 -5.61 -0.15 4.24
N VAL A 54 -5.20 0.46 3.13
CA VAL A 54 -3.82 0.88 2.88
C VAL A 54 -3.75 2.40 2.90
N TRP A 55 -2.80 2.93 3.66
CA TRP A 55 -2.56 4.37 3.75
C TRP A 55 -1.35 4.74 2.91
N LEU A 56 -1.54 5.74 2.06
CA LEU A 56 -0.53 6.19 1.11
C LEU A 56 -0.29 7.68 1.29
N LYS A 57 0.98 8.08 1.21
CA LYS A 57 1.37 9.47 0.99
C LYS A 57 1.60 9.68 -0.49
N MET A 58 1.02 10.74 -1.03
CA MET A 58 1.11 11.10 -2.44
C MET A 58 1.70 12.50 -2.55
N ASN A 59 2.73 12.68 -3.35
CA ASN A 59 3.28 14.01 -3.66
C ASN A 59 2.77 14.46 -5.02
N GLU A 60 2.34 15.71 -5.14
CA GLU A 60 1.87 16.26 -6.42
C GLU A 60 3.02 16.41 -7.43
N VAL A 61 2.71 16.35 -8.72
CA VAL A 61 3.68 16.73 -9.76
C VAL A 61 3.90 18.24 -9.69
N ALA A 62 5.16 18.68 -9.76
CA ALA A 62 5.46 20.11 -9.86
C ALA A 62 4.75 20.69 -11.09
N ALA A 63 4.15 21.89 -10.95
CA ALA A 63 3.60 22.58 -12.09
C ALA A 63 4.72 22.77 -13.12
N ALA A 64 4.54 22.22 -14.32
CA ALA A 64 5.44 22.51 -15.42
C ALA A 64 5.23 23.99 -15.77
N ASP A 65 6.22 24.83 -15.48
CA ASP A 65 6.26 26.21 -15.94
C ASP A 65 6.32 26.17 -17.47
N VAL A 66 5.19 26.50 -18.12
CA VAL A 66 5.05 26.66 -19.58
C VAL A 66 5.35 28.09 -19.96
#